data_AF-A0A3N5ER58-F1
#
_entry.id   AF-A0A3N5ER58-F1
#
_cell.length_a   1.000
_cell.length_b   1.000
_cell.length_c   1.000
_cell.angle_alpha   90.00
_cell.angle_beta   90.00
_cell.angle_gamma   90.00
#
_symmetry.space_group_name_H-M   'P 1'
#
loop_
_entity.id
_entity.type
_entity.pdbx_description
1 polymer ?
#
loop_
_entity_poly.entity_id
_entity_poly.type
_entity_poly.pdbx_seq_one_letter_code
_entity_poly.pdbx_strand_id
1 'polypeptide(L)'
;MNVQSPCVTYGEAETQLKIQKQKMRPLDSVGHDPADRIKAMDLAQHYGTDLFTGVFYRDPAPPPHYGDYVKERQEAMGPAPERMRILDIFKPAE
;
A
#
# COMPACT_ATOMS: atom_id res chain seq x y z
N MET A 1 -3.16 -5.89 1.02
CA MET A 1 -4.61 -6.19 1.01
C MET A 1 -5.00 -6.59 2.43
N ASN A 2 -5.96 -5.91 3.03
CA ASN A 2 -6.42 -6.28 4.37
C ASN A 2 -7.46 -7.39 4.23
N VAL A 3 -7.24 -8.54 4.88
CA VAL A 3 -8.16 -9.68 4.87
C VAL A 3 -8.57 -9.96 6.30
N GLN A 4 -9.88 -9.95 6.55
CA GLN A 4 -10.40 -10.30 7.87
C GLN A 4 -10.19 -11.80 8.13
N SER A 5 -9.34 -12.13 9.10
CA SER A 5 -8.97 -13.51 9.45
C SER A 5 -9.18 -13.78 10.95
N PRO A 6 -10.41 -14.12 11.37
CA PRO A 6 -10.71 -14.44 12.77
C PRO A 6 -9.87 -15.62 13.30
N CYS A 7 -9.36 -15.48 14.52
CA CYS A 7 -8.69 -16.56 15.24
C CYS A 7 -9.67 -17.23 16.20
N VAL A 8 -9.99 -18.50 15.97
CA VAL A 8 -11.00 -19.23 16.78
C VAL A 8 -10.51 -19.47 18.22
N THR A 9 -9.21 -19.71 18.41
CA THR A 9 -8.66 -20.11 19.70
C THR A 9 -8.37 -18.94 20.63
N TYR A 10 -7.81 -17.85 20.09
CA TYR A 10 -7.31 -16.72 20.88
C TYR A 10 -7.83 -15.36 20.42
N GLY A 11 -8.70 -15.32 19.41
CA GLY A 11 -9.27 -14.08 18.93
C GLY A 11 -10.34 -13.56 19.89
N GLU A 12 -10.36 -12.24 20.07
CA GLU A 12 -11.37 -11.55 20.88
C GLU A 12 -12.79 -11.85 20.37
N ALA A 13 -13.75 -11.89 21.29
CA ALA A 13 -15.14 -12.25 20.99
C ALA A 13 -15.72 -11.39 19.86
N GLU A 14 -15.43 -10.08 19.85
CA GLU A 14 -15.94 -9.11 18.85
C GLU A 14 -15.36 -9.32 17.45
N THR A 15 -14.24 -10.04 17.36
CA THR A 15 -13.55 -10.34 16.10
C THR A 15 -13.90 -11.71 15.54
N GLN A 16 -14.77 -12.46 16.21
CA GLN A 16 -15.21 -13.77 15.74
C GLN A 16 -16.05 -13.67 14.47
N LEU A 17 -15.99 -14.72 13.64
CA LEU A 17 -16.56 -14.75 12.29
C LEU A 17 -18.02 -14.30 12.23
N LYS A 18 -18.85 -14.77 13.16
CA LYS A 18 -20.28 -14.44 13.21
C LYS A 18 -20.51 -12.94 13.41
N ILE A 19 -19.74 -12.30 14.30
CA ILE A 19 -19.88 -10.87 14.61
C ILE A 19 -19.33 -10.03 13.46
N GLN A 20 -18.17 -10.40 12.91
CA GLN A 20 -17.61 -9.67 11.77
C GLN A 20 -18.55 -9.69 10.56
N LYS A 21 -19.18 -10.83 10.23
CA LYS A 21 -20.13 -10.92 9.13
C LYS A 21 -21.35 -10.00 9.30
N GLN A 22 -21.79 -9.73 10.52
CA GLN A 22 -22.91 -8.82 10.78
C GLN A 22 -22.53 -7.34 10.54
N LYS A 23 -21.25 -7.00 10.69
CA LYS A 23 -20.72 -5.65 10.47
C LYS A 23 -20.22 -5.42 9.04
N MET A 24 -20.10 -6.48 8.24
CA MET A 24 -19.56 -6.39 6.89
C MET A 24 -20.54 -5.75 5.92
N ARG A 25 -20.06 -4.78 5.15
CA ARG A 25 -20.84 -4.08 4.12
C ARG A 25 -20.01 -3.96 2.83
N PRO A 26 -20.48 -4.48 1.68
CA PRO A 26 -19.78 -4.27 0.41
C PRO A 26 -19.71 -2.78 0.07
N LEU A 27 -18.59 -2.28 -0.43
CA LEU A 27 -18.44 -0.89 -0.87
C LEU A 27 -19.40 -0.55 -2.03
N ASP A 28 -19.69 -1.53 -2.88
CA ASP A 28 -20.59 -1.43 -4.01
C ASP A 28 -22.03 -1.08 -3.57
N SER A 29 -22.44 -1.50 -2.36
CA SER A 29 -23.80 -1.25 -1.85
C SER A 29 -24.02 0.21 -1.42
N VAL A 30 -22.96 0.97 -1.22
CA VAL A 30 -23.00 2.40 -0.88
C VAL A 30 -22.63 3.30 -2.06
N GLY A 31 -22.52 2.72 -3.27
CA GLY A 31 -22.18 3.47 -4.48
C GLY A 31 -20.77 4.07 -4.45
N HIS A 32 -19.83 3.39 -3.78
CA HIS A 32 -18.46 3.85 -3.67
C HIS A 32 -17.74 3.83 -5.02
N ASP A 33 -16.99 4.91 -5.31
CA ASP A 33 -16.09 5.00 -6.46
C ASP A 33 -14.64 4.79 -6.00
N PRO A 34 -13.95 3.71 -6.43
CA PRO A 34 -12.56 3.47 -6.08
C PRO A 34 -11.57 4.55 -6.57
N ALA A 35 -11.96 5.44 -7.49
CA ALA A 35 -11.11 6.55 -7.90
C ALA A 35 -11.16 7.76 -6.93
N ASP A 36 -12.15 7.84 -6.04
CA ASP A 36 -12.30 8.94 -5.07
C ASP A 36 -11.51 8.64 -3.78
N ARG A 37 -10.29 9.18 -3.71
CA ARG A 37 -9.39 9.00 -2.56
C ARG A 37 -9.99 9.55 -1.26
N ILE A 38 -10.72 10.66 -1.30
CA ILE A 38 -11.23 11.31 -0.09
C ILE A 38 -12.35 10.48 0.50
N LYS A 39 -13.30 10.03 -0.34
CA LYS A 39 -14.35 9.10 0.11
C LYS A 39 -13.78 7.77 0.58
N ALA A 40 -12.74 7.25 -0.09
CA ALA A 40 -12.06 6.05 0.36
C ALA A 40 -11.49 6.20 1.79
N MET A 41 -10.88 7.35 2.10
CA MET A 41 -10.37 7.63 3.44
C MET A 41 -11.48 7.81 4.48
N ASP A 42 -12.57 8.48 4.09
CA ASP A 42 -13.77 8.65 4.93
C ASP A 42 -14.43 7.30 5.29
N LEU A 43 -14.53 6.37 4.34
CA LEU A 43 -15.05 5.03 4.61
C LEU A 43 -14.08 4.21 5.47
N ALA A 44 -12.77 4.38 5.29
CA ALA A 44 -11.75 3.60 5.99
C ALA A 44 -11.64 3.95 7.49
N GLN A 45 -11.92 5.20 7.88
CA GLN A 45 -11.89 5.61 9.29
C GLN A 45 -12.99 4.96 10.14
N HIS A 46 -14.05 4.44 9.53
CA HIS A 46 -15.11 3.68 10.24
C HIS A 46 -14.70 2.25 10.62
N TYR A 47 -13.45 1.86 10.34
CA TYR A 47 -12.94 0.54 10.66
C TYR A 47 -13.05 0.24 12.17
N GLY A 48 -13.79 -0.82 12.50
CA GLY A 48 -14.07 -1.27 13.87
C GLY A 48 -15.54 -1.16 14.28
N THR A 49 -16.25 -0.16 13.76
CA THR A 49 -17.72 -0.11 13.84
C THR A 49 -18.33 -0.82 12.64
N ASP A 50 -17.86 -0.46 11.45
CA ASP A 50 -18.33 -0.98 10.18
C ASP A 50 -17.17 -1.59 9.39
N LEU A 51 -17.40 -2.75 8.80
CA LEU A 51 -16.40 -3.47 8.02
C LEU A 51 -16.72 -3.36 6.55
N PHE A 52 -16.33 -2.26 5.92
CA PHE A 52 -16.48 -2.13 4.49
C PHE A 52 -15.54 -3.09 3.75
N THR A 53 -16.06 -3.81 2.74
CA THR A 53 -15.33 -4.80 1.96
C THR A 53 -15.31 -4.44 0.47
N GLY A 54 -14.18 -4.67 -0.19
CA GLY A 54 -13.97 -4.34 -1.60
C GLY A 54 -12.71 -3.49 -1.82
N VAL A 55 -12.65 -2.81 -2.96
CA VAL A 55 -11.55 -1.91 -3.30
C VAL A 55 -11.87 -0.50 -2.82
N PHE A 56 -11.21 -0.06 -1.76
CA PHE A 56 -11.34 1.32 -1.28
C PHE A 56 -10.76 2.34 -2.24
N TYR A 57 -9.55 2.11 -2.75
CA TYR A 57 -8.91 3.05 -3.64
C TYR A 57 -8.09 2.35 -4.72
N ARG A 58 -8.22 2.84 -5.93
CA ARG A 58 -7.36 2.54 -7.08
C ARG A 58 -7.16 3.83 -7.84
N ASP A 59 -5.92 4.30 -7.88
CA ASP A 59 -5.55 5.45 -8.68
C ASP A 59 -5.78 5.15 -10.18
N PRO A 60 -6.58 5.95 -10.91
CA PRO A 60 -6.78 5.77 -12.34
C PRO A 60 -5.52 6.12 -13.16
N ALA A 61 -4.60 6.90 -12.60
CA ALA A 61 -3.35 7.32 -13.24
C ALA A 61 -2.19 7.21 -12.25
N PRO A 62 -1.83 5.97 -11.82
CA PRO A 62 -0.81 5.79 -10.81
C PRO A 62 0.54 6.34 -11.29
N PRO A 63 1.33 6.98 -10.40
CA PRO A 63 2.67 7.39 -10.75
C PRO A 63 3.55 6.16 -11.07
N PRO A 64 4.68 6.35 -11.78
CA PRO A 64 5.67 5.31 -11.98
C PRO A 64 6.03 4.61 -10.66
N HIS A 65 6.32 3.32 -10.75
CA HIS A 65 6.70 2.55 -9.59
C HIS A 65 8.11 2.95 -9.14
N TYR A 66 8.44 2.67 -7.88
CA TYR A 66 9.78 2.95 -7.35
C TYR A 66 10.91 2.39 -8.24
N GLY A 67 10.71 1.20 -8.80
CA GLY A 67 11.68 0.56 -9.70
C GLY A 67 11.96 1.38 -10.97
N ASP A 68 10.95 2.07 -11.50
CA ASP A 68 11.10 2.92 -12.69
C ASP A 68 12.00 4.11 -12.37
N TYR A 69 11.78 4.77 -11.22
CA TYR A 69 12.63 5.87 -10.76
C TYR A 69 14.06 5.43 -10.40
N VAL A 70 14.25 4.19 -9.94
CA VAL A 70 15.58 3.64 -9.69
C VAL A 70 16.29 3.41 -11.02
N LYS A 71 15.60 2.83 -11.99
CA LYS A 71 16.15 2.58 -13.32
C LYS A 71 16.54 3.87 -14.02
N GLU A 72 15.65 4.87 -14.02
CA GLU A 72 15.93 6.20 -14.58
C GLU A 72 17.19 6.83 -13.95
N ARG A 73 17.31 6.76 -12.62
CA ARG A 73 18.49 7.28 -11.92
C ARG A 73 19.76 6.50 -12.26
N GLN A 74 19.70 5.18 -12.37
CA GLN A 74 20.86 4.37 -12.77
C GLN A 74 21.31 4.67 -14.19
N GLU A 75 20.36 4.85 -15.12
CA GLU A 75 20.66 5.26 -16.50
C GLU A 75 21.30 6.66 -16.54
N ALA A 76 20.80 7.60 -15.73
CA ALA A 76 21.35 8.96 -15.64
C ALA A 76 22.76 9.02 -15.00
N MET A 77 23.05 8.15 -14.02
CA MET A 77 24.38 8.08 -13.40
C MET A 77 25.43 7.41 -14.30
N GLY A 78 24.99 6.64 -15.30
CA GLY A 78 25.86 5.86 -16.17
C GLY A 78 26.44 4.60 -15.50
N PRO A 79 27.37 3.91 -16.18
CA PRO A 79 27.93 2.67 -15.67
C PRO A 79 28.74 2.89 -14.38
N ALA A 80 28.65 1.93 -13.46
CA ALA A 80 29.49 1.95 -12.28
C ALA A 80 30.98 1.92 -12.70
N PRO A 81 31.83 2.79 -12.13
CA PRO A 81 33.26 2.72 -12.40
C PRO A 81 33.85 1.40 -11.89
N GLU A 82 34.92 0.95 -12.56
CA GLU A 82 35.67 -0.25 -12.16
C GLU A 82 36.01 -0.23 -10.67
N ARG A 83 35.82 -1.34 -9.98
CA ARG A 83 35.97 -1.43 -8.52
C ARG A 83 37.30 -0.86 -8.02
N MET A 84 38.38 -1.09 -8.76
CA MET A 84 39.72 -0.58 -8.42
C MET A 84 39.81 0.95 -8.46
N ARG A 85 39.01 1.61 -9.32
CA ARG A 85 38.99 3.06 -9.51
C ARG A 85 38.05 3.78 -8.55
N ILE A 86 37.17 3.06 -7.84
CA ILE A 86 36.24 3.66 -6.87
C ILE A 86 37.00 4.34 -5.73
N LEU A 87 38.11 3.74 -5.27
CA LEU A 87 38.89 4.29 -4.15
C LEU A 87 39.67 5.55 -4.52
N ASP A 88 39.97 5.76 -5.81
CA ASP A 88 40.68 6.95 -6.29
C ASP A 88 39.85 8.23 -6.11
N ILE A 89 38.52 8.12 -6.00
CA ILE A 89 37.59 9.24 -5.78
C ILE A 89 37.81 9.89 -4.40
N PHE A 90 38.35 9.16 -3.43
CA PHE A 90 38.53 9.63 -2.05
C PHE A 90 39.96 10.14 -1.77
N LYS A 91 40.85 10.14 -2.77
CA LYS A 91 42.19 10.71 -2.60
C LYS A 91 42.10 12.25 -2.54
N PRO A 92 42.82 12.91 -1.62
CA PRO A 92 42.83 14.36 -1.55
C PRO A 92 43.39 14.96 -2.86
N ALA A 93 42.85 16.11 -3.27
CA ALA A 93 43.41 16.86 -4.40
C ALA A 93 44.80 17.40 -4.01
N GLU A 94 45.79 17.19 -4.89
CA GLU A 94 47.12 17.82 -4.79
C GLU A 94 47.06 19.33 -5.00
#